data_AF-A0A357K471-F1
#
_entry.id   AF-A0A357K471-F1
#
_cell.length_a   1.000
_cell.length_b   1.000
_cell.length_c   1.000
_cell.angle_alpha   90.00
_cell.angle_beta   90.00
_cell.angle_gamma   90.00
#
_symmetry.space_group_name_H-M   'P 1'
#
loop_
_entity.id
_entity.type
_entity.pdbx_description
1 polymer ?
#
loop_
_entity_poly.entity_id
_entity_poly.type
_entity_poly.pdbx_seq_one_letter_code
_entity_poly.pdbx_strand_id
1 'polypeptide(L)' 'MIRIGDTLLSEDVFDEHFACDLGACKGACCVEGDSG' A
#
# COMPACT_ATOMS: atom_id res chain seq x y z
N MET A 1 6.43 6.98 -14.67
CA MET A 1 5.06 7.53 -14.48
C MET A 1 4.17 6.97 -15.59
N ILE A 2 2.93 6.60 -15.27
CA ILE A 2 1.97 5.94 -16.19
C ILE A 2 0.73 6.83 -16.36
N ARG A 3 0.18 6.92 -17.58
CA ARG A 3 -1.00 7.75 -17.87
C ARG A 3 -2.21 6.88 -18.24
N ILE A 4 -3.33 7.10 -17.58
CA ILE A 4 -4.62 6.43 -17.86
C ILE A 4 -5.68 7.52 -18.06
N GLY A 5 -6.05 7.78 -19.32
CA GLY A 5 -6.90 8.91 -19.68
C GLY A 5 -6.28 10.24 -19.25
N ASP A 6 -7.01 11.00 -18.43
CA ASP A 6 -6.55 12.27 -17.86
C ASP A 6 -5.80 12.12 -16.52
N THR A 7 -5.62 10.89 -16.04
CA THR A 7 -4.94 10.62 -14.76
C THR A 7 -3.48 10.25 -14.97
N LEU A 8 -2.59 10.86 -14.19
CA LEU A 8 -1.16 10.53 -14.11
C LEU A 8 -0.90 9.74 -12.82
N LEU A 9 -0.37 8.53 -12.96
CA LEU A 9 0.06 7.67 -11.85
C LEU A 9 1.59 7.66 -11.73
N SER A 10 2.09 7.59 -10.50
CA SER A 10 3.49 7.24 -10.25
C SER A 10 3.72 5.75 -10.54
N GLU A 11 4.94 5.40 -10.94
CA GLU A 11 5.33 3.98 -11.06
C GLU A 11 5.52 3.34 -9.68
N ASP A 12 5.82 4.15 -8.65
CA ASP A 12 5.93 3.69 -7.26
C ASP A 12 4.66 2.99 -6.77
N VAL A 13 3.51 3.20 -7.44
CA VAL A 13 2.26 2.51 -7.10
C VAL A 13 2.36 0.98 -7.21
N PHE A 14 3.31 0.46 -8.00
CA PHE A 14 3.56 -0.97 -8.16
C PHE A 14 4.57 -1.53 -7.16
N ASP A 15 5.41 -0.67 -6.58
CA ASP A 15 6.48 -1.06 -5.67
C ASP A 15 6.07 -0.86 -4.20
N GLU A 16 5.34 0.22 -3.91
CA GLU A 16 4.91 0.60 -2.57
C GLU A 16 3.68 -0.19 -2.13
N HIS A 17 3.78 -0.77 -0.94
CA HIS A 17 2.67 -1.49 -0.32
C HIS A 17 1.82 -0.49 0.48
N PHE A 18 0.77 0.05 -0.16
CA PHE A 18 -0.16 1.00 0.48
C PHE A 18 -1.04 0.35 1.56
N ALA A 19 -1.11 -0.98 1.59
CA ALA A 19 -1.87 -1.74 2.56
C ALA A 19 -0.96 -2.72 3.31
N CYS A 20 -1.24 -2.94 4.61
CA CYS A 20 -0.46 -3.89 5.41
C CYS A 20 -0.61 -5.30 4.80
N ASP A 21 0.53 -5.99 4.58
CA ASP A 21 0.54 -7.40 4.20
C ASP A 21 0.14 -8.24 5.42
N LEU A 22 -1.13 -8.66 5.43
CA LEU A 22 -1.71 -9.49 6.50
C LEU A 22 -1.08 -10.88 6.61
N GLY A 23 -0.49 -11.40 5.53
CA GLY A 23 0.24 -12.67 5.57
C GLY A 23 1.57 -12.54 6.30
N ALA A 24 2.29 -11.45 6.04
CA ALA A 24 3.55 -11.13 6.71
C ALA A 24 3.35 -10.71 8.17
N CYS A 25 2.40 -9.82 8.43
CA CYS A 25 2.19 -9.25 9.77
C CYS A 25 1.29 -10.10 10.67
N LYS A 26 0.47 -11.00 10.09
CA LYS A 26 -0.52 -11.84 10.80
C LYS A 26 -1.49 -11.05 11.69
N GLY A 27 -1.76 -9.79 11.34
CA GLY A 27 -2.62 -8.90 12.10
C GLY A 27 -1.94 -8.15 13.26
N ALA A 28 -0.64 -8.35 13.51
CA ALA A 28 0.08 -7.65 14.57
C ALA A 28 0.13 -6.13 14.34
N CYS A 29 0.32 -5.68 13.09
CA CYS A 29 0.38 -4.25 12.74
C CYS A 29 -0.92 -3.48 13.04
N CYS A 30 -2.08 -4.13 12.96
CA CYS A 30 -3.40 -3.49 13.12
C CYS A 30 -3.97 -3.58 14.53
N VAL A 31 -3.49 -4.55 15.33
CA VAL A 31 -3.97 -4.78 16.71
C VAL A 31 -3.00 -4.21 17.74
N GLU A 32 -1.70 -4.21 17.45
CA GLU A 32 -0.65 -3.66 18.32
C GLU A 32 -0.04 -2.35 17.77
N GLY A 33 -0.30 -2.02 16.49
CA GLY A 33 0.21 -0.80 15.87
C GLY A 33 -0.81 0.34 15.90
N ASP A 34 -0.36 1.52 16.33
CA ASP A 34 -1.11 2.78 16.48
C ASP A 34 -1.50 3.42 15.12
N SER A 35 -1.59 2.62 14.06
CA SER A 35 -1.78 3.07 12.66
C SER A 35 -3.11 2.58 12.04
N GLY A 36 -4.07 2.20 12.89
CA GLY A 36 -5.46 1.93 12.50
C GLY A 36 -6.29 3.20 12.41
#